data_AF-A0A7V0R2S8-F1
#
_entry.id   AF-A0A7V0R2S8-F1
#
_cell.length_a   1.000
_cell.length_b   1.000
_cell.length_c   1.000
_cell.angle_alpha   90.00
_cell.angle_beta   90.00
_cell.angle_gamma   90.00
#
_symmetry.space_group_name_H-M   'P 1'
#
loop_
_entity.id
_entity.type
_entity.pdbx_description
1 polymer ?
#
loop_
_entity_poly.entity_id
_entity_poly.type
_entity_poly.pdbx_seq_one_letter_code
_entity_poly.pdbx_strand_id
1 'polypeptide(L)'
;EAALGNFTGKNPLLYGVTDGNAEAMVNVAKAAKASVGLKAAGIDALSALTEKVKSLGIDDIVIDPRAKTAGEMLEANTLIRRAAVKKSFKALGYPIINFVRRDNALLETLVASLGIMKYSSVVVVSNIDKWKNLALFALRQNVYTDPQVPMQVEQKIYSIGDVKPESPLLITTNFSLTYFIVSGEVENSRVPARLAVMDSEGLSVLTAWAAGKFTAGKIAQFIKESGIENDVSHKELIIPGYVAILSGAIEDKLEGWKITVGPREANALPAFLKSRAA
;
A
#
# COMPACT_ATOMS: atom_id res chain seq x y z
N GLU A 1 8.91 -31.55 16.36
CA GLU A 1 10.34 -31.88 16.23
C GLU A 1 10.70 -32.41 14.85
N ALA A 2 10.13 -33.53 14.37
CA ALA A 2 10.50 -34.13 13.08
C ALA A 2 10.54 -33.15 11.88
N ALA A 3 9.59 -32.22 11.79
CA ALA A 3 9.55 -31.25 10.69
C ALA A 3 10.58 -30.10 10.81
N LEU A 4 11.14 -29.84 12.00
CA LEU A 4 11.98 -28.67 12.26
C LEU A 4 13.31 -28.69 11.50
N GLY A 5 13.85 -29.88 11.23
CA GLY A 5 15.10 -30.02 10.47
C GLY A 5 15.02 -29.34 9.10
N ASN A 6 13.85 -29.35 8.46
CA ASN A 6 13.59 -28.72 7.16
C ASN A 6 13.61 -27.18 7.21
N PHE A 7 13.55 -26.59 8.41
CA PHE A 7 13.48 -25.16 8.66
C PHE A 7 14.68 -24.61 9.46
N THR A 8 15.77 -25.39 9.55
CA THR A 8 17.02 -24.97 10.19
C THR A 8 17.50 -23.63 9.60
N GLY A 9 17.73 -22.63 10.46
CA GLY A 9 18.18 -21.29 10.06
C GLY A 9 17.09 -20.38 9.48
N LYS A 10 15.81 -20.81 9.46
CA LYS A 10 14.69 -20.03 8.89
C LYS A 10 13.78 -19.38 9.93
N ASN A 11 14.10 -19.47 11.22
CA ASN A 11 13.35 -18.91 12.36
C ASN A 11 11.82 -19.15 12.23
N PRO A 12 11.37 -20.42 12.17
CA PRO A 12 9.96 -20.72 11.96
C PRO A 12 9.10 -20.28 13.17
N LEU A 13 7.82 -20.00 12.93
CA LEU A 13 6.81 -19.86 13.99
C LEU A 13 6.24 -21.23 14.34
N LEU A 14 6.47 -21.70 15.56
CA LEU A 14 5.84 -22.90 16.12
C LEU A 14 4.51 -22.55 16.76
N TYR A 15 3.44 -22.75 16.01
CA TYR A 15 2.10 -22.43 16.46
C TYR A 15 1.41 -23.60 17.17
N GLY A 16 0.69 -23.30 18.24
CA GLY A 16 -0.17 -24.26 18.94
C GLY A 16 0.22 -24.51 20.39
N VAL A 17 0.99 -23.62 21.00
CA VAL A 17 1.31 -23.68 22.43
C VAL A 17 0.06 -23.40 23.24
N THR A 18 -0.26 -24.29 24.17
CA THR A 18 -1.38 -24.24 25.11
C THR A 18 -0.85 -24.47 26.53
N ASP A 19 -1.69 -24.24 27.54
CA ASP A 19 -1.28 -24.47 28.92
C ASP A 19 -0.80 -25.91 29.19
N GLY A 20 -1.47 -26.89 28.58
CA GLY A 20 -1.15 -28.32 28.74
C GLY A 20 0.09 -28.81 27.99
N ASN A 21 0.68 -28.02 27.09
CA ASN A 21 1.89 -28.42 26.35
C ASN A 21 3.03 -27.39 26.40
N ALA A 22 2.88 -26.33 27.19
CA ALA A 22 3.78 -25.17 27.22
C ALA A 22 5.26 -25.57 27.39
N GLU A 23 5.57 -26.36 28.41
CA GLU A 23 6.95 -26.76 28.72
C GLU A 23 7.61 -27.54 27.58
N ALA A 24 6.90 -28.56 27.05
CA ALA A 24 7.40 -29.36 25.95
C ALA A 24 7.63 -28.51 24.69
N MET A 25 6.65 -27.68 24.32
CA MET A 25 6.76 -26.82 23.13
C MET A 25 7.84 -25.75 23.28
N VAL A 26 8.02 -25.19 24.47
CA VAL A 26 9.08 -24.21 24.78
C VAL A 26 10.46 -24.84 24.63
N ASN A 27 10.67 -26.05 25.14
CA ASN A 27 11.95 -26.75 25.01
C ASN A 27 12.31 -26.99 23.53
N VAL A 28 11.33 -27.41 22.73
CA VAL A 28 11.47 -27.58 21.28
C VAL A 28 11.81 -26.25 20.60
N ALA A 29 11.10 -25.18 20.94
CA ALA A 29 11.31 -23.86 20.35
C ALA A 29 12.68 -23.29 20.68
N LYS A 30 13.16 -23.44 21.93
CA LYS A 30 14.51 -23.02 22.34
C LYS A 30 15.61 -23.75 21.55
N ALA A 31 15.50 -25.07 21.44
CA ALA A 31 16.47 -25.87 20.70
C ALA A 31 16.54 -25.46 19.22
N ALA A 32 15.40 -25.11 18.62
CA ALA A 32 15.29 -24.69 17.23
C ALA A 32 15.47 -23.18 17.00
N LYS A 33 15.64 -22.37 18.05
CA LYS A 33 15.61 -20.89 18.00
C LYS A 33 14.39 -20.34 17.24
N ALA A 34 13.23 -20.92 17.51
CA ALA A 34 11.98 -20.63 16.83
C ALA A 34 11.08 -19.71 17.68
N SER A 35 10.29 -18.87 17.02
CA SER A 35 9.21 -18.10 17.66
C SER A 35 8.06 -19.04 18.04
N VAL A 36 7.24 -18.68 19.03
CA VAL A 36 6.10 -19.50 19.47
C VAL A 36 4.76 -18.79 19.31
N GLY A 37 3.78 -19.53 18.79
CA GLY A 37 2.38 -19.10 18.70
C GLY A 37 1.56 -19.69 19.84
N LEU A 38 1.18 -18.84 20.80
CA LEU A 38 0.33 -19.18 21.94
C LEU A 38 -1.13 -19.14 21.53
N LYS A 39 -1.92 -20.12 21.95
CA LYS A 39 -3.37 -20.12 21.77
C LYS A 39 -4.10 -20.41 23.06
N ALA A 40 -5.04 -19.54 23.41
CA ALA A 40 -5.94 -19.72 24.53
C ALA A 40 -7.29 -19.04 24.22
N ALA A 41 -8.37 -19.56 24.80
CA ALA A 41 -9.70 -18.99 24.58
C ALA A 41 -9.91 -17.79 25.52
N GLY A 42 -9.94 -16.59 24.94
CA GLY A 42 -10.14 -15.35 25.69
C GLY A 42 -8.86 -14.77 26.29
N ILE A 43 -8.97 -13.52 26.76
CA ILE A 43 -7.81 -12.68 27.11
C ILE A 43 -7.17 -13.10 28.43
N ASP A 44 -7.95 -13.53 29.41
CA ASP A 44 -7.44 -13.92 30.73
C ASP A 44 -6.56 -15.18 30.63
N ALA A 45 -7.09 -16.23 29.99
CA ALA A 45 -6.36 -17.46 29.75
C ALA A 45 -5.10 -17.24 28.89
N LEU A 46 -5.18 -16.34 27.90
CA LEU A 46 -4.05 -15.96 27.07
C LEU A 46 -2.97 -15.22 27.87
N SER A 47 -3.36 -14.33 28.77
CA SER A 47 -2.44 -13.57 29.62
C SER A 47 -1.67 -14.50 30.56
N ALA A 48 -2.36 -15.42 31.24
CA ALA A 48 -1.73 -16.42 32.10
C ALA A 48 -0.78 -17.33 31.32
N LEU A 49 -1.16 -17.77 30.13
CA LEU A 49 -0.32 -18.60 29.27
C LEU A 49 0.94 -17.84 28.80
N THR A 50 0.81 -16.57 28.45
CA THR A 50 1.95 -15.73 28.08
C THR A 50 2.94 -15.59 29.23
N GLU A 51 2.46 -15.32 30.45
CA GLU A 51 3.32 -15.22 31.64
C GLU A 51 4.05 -16.53 31.94
N LYS A 52 3.34 -17.66 31.83
CA LYS A 52 3.93 -19.01 31.97
C LYS A 52 5.03 -19.25 30.94
N VAL A 53 4.77 -18.98 29.66
CA VAL A 53 5.78 -19.22 28.60
C VAL A 53 6.97 -18.27 28.73
N LYS A 54 6.72 -17.04 29.18
CA LYS A 54 7.79 -16.08 29.48
C LYS A 54 8.65 -16.51 30.66
N SER A 55 8.07 -17.04 31.74
CA SER A 55 8.85 -17.54 32.88
C SER A 55 9.69 -18.77 32.50
N LEU A 56 9.25 -19.52 31.49
CA LEU A 56 10.04 -20.57 30.86
C LEU A 56 11.13 -20.02 29.92
N GLY A 57 11.30 -18.72 29.76
CA GLY A 57 12.43 -18.08 29.08
C GLY A 57 12.31 -17.97 27.55
N ILE A 58 11.09 -17.86 27.01
CA ILE A 58 10.86 -17.44 25.63
C ILE A 58 10.15 -16.08 25.63
N ASP A 59 10.72 -15.12 24.90
CA ASP A 59 10.13 -13.80 24.67
C ASP A 59 9.63 -13.61 23.22
N ASP A 60 10.08 -14.43 22.27
CA ASP A 60 9.66 -14.33 20.87
C ASP A 60 8.32 -15.04 20.64
N ILE A 61 7.25 -14.28 20.86
CA ILE A 61 5.89 -14.77 21.03
C ILE A 61 4.94 -14.07 20.05
N VAL A 62 3.99 -14.85 19.52
CA VAL A 62 2.77 -14.37 18.87
C VAL A 62 1.56 -14.95 19.60
N ILE A 63 0.50 -14.16 19.78
CA ILE A 63 -0.67 -14.54 20.57
C ILE A 63 -1.93 -14.71 19.72
N ASP A 64 -2.72 -15.75 20.02
CA ASP A 64 -4.01 -16.05 19.40
C ASP A 64 -5.11 -16.16 20.47
N PRO A 65 -6.07 -15.21 20.50
CA PRO A 65 -7.20 -15.23 21.45
C PRO A 65 -8.28 -16.26 21.11
N ARG A 66 -8.13 -17.02 20.01
CA ARG A 66 -9.04 -18.08 19.57
C ARG A 66 -10.47 -17.62 19.33
N ALA A 67 -10.61 -16.40 18.83
CA ALA A 67 -11.89 -15.86 18.37
C ALA A 67 -12.50 -16.75 17.27
N LYS A 68 -13.77 -17.13 17.44
CA LYS A 68 -14.53 -17.94 16.49
C LYS A 68 -15.26 -17.06 15.48
N THR A 69 -15.79 -15.93 15.95
CA THR A 69 -16.56 -14.99 15.13
C THR A 69 -15.77 -13.73 14.79
N ALA A 70 -16.22 -12.98 13.79
CA ALA A 70 -15.63 -11.69 13.44
C ALA A 70 -15.79 -10.66 14.57
N GLY A 71 -16.92 -10.70 15.30
CA GLY A 71 -17.17 -9.84 16.45
C GLY A 71 -16.21 -10.11 17.60
N GLU A 72 -16.04 -11.38 17.98
CA GLU A 72 -15.06 -11.80 18.99
C GLU A 72 -13.64 -11.39 18.60
N MET A 73 -13.28 -11.51 17.31
CA MET A 73 -11.95 -11.13 16.82
C MET A 73 -11.73 -9.62 16.95
N LEU A 74 -12.70 -8.80 16.54
CA LEU A 74 -12.64 -7.35 16.68
C LEU A 74 -12.48 -6.94 18.14
N GLU A 75 -13.28 -7.53 19.03
CA GLU A 75 -13.24 -7.26 20.46
C GLU A 75 -11.88 -7.64 21.05
N ALA A 76 -11.46 -8.89 20.88
CA ALA A 76 -10.23 -9.41 21.46
C ALA A 76 -9.01 -8.61 20.97
N ASN A 77 -8.87 -8.39 19.66
CA ASN A 77 -7.73 -7.65 19.11
C ASN A 77 -7.69 -6.21 19.63
N THR A 78 -8.85 -5.57 19.75
CA THR A 78 -8.95 -4.19 20.27
C THR A 78 -8.56 -4.13 21.74
N LEU A 79 -9.04 -5.04 22.56
CA LEU A 79 -8.72 -5.10 23.98
C LEU A 79 -7.24 -5.41 24.21
N ILE A 80 -6.69 -6.39 23.50
CA ILE A 80 -5.25 -6.73 23.54
C ILE A 80 -4.41 -5.49 23.20
N ARG A 81 -4.67 -4.84 22.06
CA ARG A 81 -3.91 -3.66 21.64
C ARG A 81 -4.02 -2.51 22.65
N ARG A 82 -5.24 -2.25 23.16
CA ARG A 82 -5.46 -1.20 24.16
C ARG A 82 -4.77 -1.49 25.48
N ALA A 83 -4.83 -2.72 25.97
CA ALA A 83 -4.17 -3.13 27.21
C ALA A 83 -2.64 -2.97 27.09
N ALA A 84 -2.06 -3.44 25.98
CA ALA A 84 -0.64 -3.32 25.70
C ALA A 84 -0.18 -1.84 25.63
N VAL A 85 -0.88 -1.00 24.86
CA VAL A 85 -0.43 0.38 24.60
C VAL A 85 -0.85 1.37 25.70
N LYS A 86 -2.12 1.31 26.16
CA LYS A 86 -2.66 2.31 27.10
C LYS A 86 -2.44 1.95 28.56
N LYS A 87 -2.29 0.67 28.87
CA LYS A 87 -2.11 0.18 30.26
C LYS A 87 -0.74 -0.46 30.48
N SER A 88 0.11 -0.49 29.46
CA SER A 88 1.43 -1.15 29.52
C SER A 88 1.34 -2.60 30.01
N PHE A 89 0.24 -3.29 29.71
CA PHE A 89 -0.01 -4.64 30.21
C PHE A 89 0.83 -5.65 29.42
N LYS A 90 1.99 -6.01 29.98
CA LYS A 90 3.05 -6.75 29.30
C LYS A 90 2.62 -8.15 28.83
N ALA A 91 1.73 -8.83 29.54
CA ALA A 91 1.25 -10.17 29.19
C ALA A 91 0.52 -10.22 27.83
N LEU A 92 0.07 -9.08 27.31
CA LEU A 92 -0.57 -8.95 25.99
C LEU A 92 0.24 -8.08 25.02
N GLY A 93 1.49 -7.76 25.38
CA GLY A 93 2.38 -6.88 24.62
C GLY A 93 3.02 -7.51 23.39
N TYR A 94 2.31 -8.44 22.72
CA TYR A 94 2.84 -9.27 21.65
C TYR A 94 2.01 -9.14 20.36
N PRO A 95 2.61 -9.40 19.18
CA PRO A 95 1.89 -9.47 17.91
C PRO A 95 0.72 -10.47 17.96
N ILE A 96 -0.36 -10.17 17.24
CA ILE A 96 -1.57 -11.01 17.20
C ILE A 96 -1.58 -11.84 15.92
N ILE A 97 -1.84 -13.15 16.03
CA ILE A 97 -2.16 -14.02 14.89
C ILE A 97 -3.63 -14.40 14.89
N ASN A 98 -4.31 -14.24 13.76
CA ASN A 98 -5.69 -14.67 13.58
C ASN A 98 -5.82 -15.66 12.41
N PHE A 99 -6.51 -16.77 12.66
CA PHE A 99 -6.90 -17.73 11.63
C PHE A 99 -8.32 -17.42 11.19
N VAL A 100 -8.47 -16.84 10.01
CA VAL A 100 -9.76 -16.28 9.55
C VAL A 100 -10.51 -17.21 8.61
N ARG A 101 -10.15 -18.49 8.59
CA ARG A 101 -10.63 -19.51 7.65
C ARG A 101 -12.17 -19.58 7.61
N ARG A 102 -12.75 -19.54 6.41
CA ARG A 102 -14.21 -19.70 6.18
C ARG A 102 -14.42 -20.51 4.91
N ASP A 103 -15.52 -21.26 4.86
CA ASP A 103 -15.87 -22.04 3.67
C ASP A 103 -16.19 -21.14 2.47
N ASN A 104 -16.78 -19.98 2.72
CA ASN A 104 -17.03 -18.97 1.70
C ASN A 104 -15.81 -18.04 1.55
N ALA A 105 -15.19 -18.03 0.36
CA ALA A 105 -13.98 -17.25 0.08
C ALA A 105 -14.19 -15.73 0.20
N LEU A 106 -15.37 -15.20 -0.14
CA LEU A 106 -15.68 -13.77 0.04
C LEU A 106 -15.76 -13.44 1.53
N LEU A 107 -16.45 -14.25 2.32
CA LEU A 107 -16.54 -14.07 3.77
C LEU A 107 -15.15 -14.18 4.43
N GLU A 108 -14.33 -15.16 4.03
CA GLU A 108 -12.94 -15.27 4.50
C GLU A 108 -12.15 -13.98 4.22
N THR A 109 -12.33 -13.43 3.01
CA THR A 109 -11.66 -12.17 2.60
C THR A 109 -12.15 -10.98 3.42
N LEU A 110 -13.45 -10.89 3.71
CA LEU A 110 -14.00 -9.83 4.56
C LEU A 110 -13.44 -9.90 6.00
N VAL A 111 -13.36 -11.09 6.58
CA VAL A 111 -12.79 -11.28 7.92
C VAL A 111 -11.28 -11.03 7.92
N ALA A 112 -10.56 -11.41 6.86
CA ALA A 112 -9.15 -11.07 6.69
C ALA A 112 -8.92 -9.55 6.66
N SER A 113 -9.75 -8.82 5.90
CA SER A 113 -9.73 -7.35 5.85
C SER A 113 -9.97 -6.71 7.22
N LEU A 114 -10.90 -7.26 8.00
CA LEU A 114 -11.11 -6.83 9.39
C LEU A 114 -9.84 -7.02 10.23
N GLY A 115 -9.15 -8.14 10.11
CA GLY A 115 -7.88 -8.39 10.80
C GLY A 115 -6.81 -7.36 10.44
N ILE A 116 -6.63 -7.08 9.15
CA ILE A 116 -5.69 -6.06 8.65
C ILE A 116 -5.97 -4.69 9.29
N MET A 117 -7.25 -4.28 9.35
CA MET A 117 -7.66 -3.00 9.92
C MET A 117 -7.65 -2.96 11.45
N LYS A 118 -7.66 -4.13 12.11
CA LYS A 118 -7.85 -4.27 13.56
C LYS A 118 -6.77 -5.13 14.19
N TYR A 119 -5.54 -4.62 14.07
CA TYR A 119 -4.37 -4.97 14.88
C TYR A 119 -3.85 -6.41 14.74
N SER A 120 -4.39 -7.23 13.83
CA SER A 120 -3.76 -8.50 13.49
C SER A 120 -2.40 -8.22 12.88
N SER A 121 -1.36 -8.85 13.43
CA SER A 121 0.00 -8.79 12.87
C SER A 121 0.23 -9.91 11.85
N VAL A 122 -0.44 -11.05 12.04
CA VAL A 122 -0.45 -12.18 11.11
C VAL A 122 -1.91 -12.60 10.86
N VAL A 123 -2.28 -12.74 9.58
CA VAL A 123 -3.61 -13.23 9.19
C VAL A 123 -3.42 -14.49 8.36
N VAL A 124 -3.96 -15.61 8.84
CA VAL A 124 -3.87 -16.91 8.15
C VAL A 124 -5.18 -17.20 7.42
N VAL A 125 -5.06 -17.35 6.11
CA VAL A 125 -6.15 -17.63 5.17
C VAL A 125 -6.04 -19.06 4.62
N SER A 126 -7.14 -19.60 4.06
CA SER A 126 -7.19 -20.97 3.52
C SER A 126 -6.65 -21.07 2.09
N ASN A 127 -6.67 -19.98 1.32
CA ASN A 127 -6.18 -19.92 -0.06
C ASN A 127 -5.59 -18.55 -0.40
N ILE A 128 -4.87 -18.50 -1.51
CA ILE A 128 -4.13 -17.35 -2.04
C ILE A 128 -4.61 -16.95 -3.45
N ASP A 129 -5.93 -17.02 -3.68
CA ASP A 129 -6.50 -16.65 -4.97
C ASP A 129 -6.07 -15.23 -5.39
N LYS A 130 -5.74 -15.04 -6.67
CA LYS A 130 -5.15 -13.79 -7.17
C LYS A 130 -6.00 -12.56 -6.85
N TRP A 131 -7.32 -12.65 -7.05
CA TRP A 131 -8.26 -11.54 -6.79
C TRP A 131 -8.31 -11.17 -5.30
N LYS A 132 -8.21 -12.16 -4.41
CA LYS A 132 -8.23 -11.98 -2.96
C LYS A 132 -6.93 -11.35 -2.48
N ASN A 133 -5.80 -11.84 -2.96
CA ASN A 133 -4.49 -11.26 -2.64
C ASN A 133 -4.39 -9.81 -3.13
N LEU A 134 -4.90 -9.50 -4.32
CA LEU A 134 -4.97 -8.12 -4.81
C LEU A 134 -5.73 -7.22 -3.83
N ALA A 135 -6.94 -7.62 -3.41
CA ALA A 135 -7.74 -6.86 -2.46
C ALA A 135 -7.08 -6.70 -1.09
N LEU A 136 -6.55 -7.78 -0.52
CA LEU A 136 -5.93 -7.77 0.81
C LEU A 136 -4.60 -7.00 0.84
N PHE A 137 -3.76 -7.14 -0.19
CA PHE A 137 -2.50 -6.41 -0.27
C PHE A 137 -2.72 -4.91 -0.54
N ALA A 138 -3.69 -4.56 -1.38
CA ALA A 138 -4.08 -3.16 -1.58
C ALA A 138 -4.60 -2.54 -0.27
N LEU A 139 -5.48 -3.23 0.46
CA LEU A 139 -5.97 -2.76 1.76
C LEU A 139 -4.84 -2.61 2.77
N ARG A 140 -3.94 -3.61 2.87
CA ARG A 140 -2.78 -3.55 3.77
C ARG A 140 -1.89 -2.37 3.44
N GLN A 141 -1.57 -2.15 2.16
CA GLN A 141 -0.77 -1.01 1.74
C GLN A 141 -1.46 0.30 2.16
N ASN A 142 -2.75 0.46 1.88
CA ASN A 142 -3.49 1.68 2.21
C ASN A 142 -3.54 1.96 3.73
N VAL A 143 -3.77 0.94 4.56
CA VAL A 143 -3.88 1.09 6.02
C VAL A 143 -2.53 1.40 6.68
N TYR A 144 -1.43 0.85 6.15
CA TYR A 144 -0.10 0.97 6.74
C TYR A 144 0.78 2.05 6.09
N THR A 145 0.28 2.80 5.11
CA THR A 145 0.93 4.01 4.60
C THR A 145 0.96 5.10 5.68
N ASP A 146 2.10 5.77 5.85
CA ASP A 146 2.22 6.91 6.75
C ASP A 146 1.24 8.02 6.33
N PRO A 147 0.26 8.38 7.18
CA PRO A 147 -0.72 9.41 6.83
C PRO A 147 -0.13 10.82 6.78
N GLN A 148 1.08 11.05 7.31
CA GLN A 148 1.75 12.35 7.31
C GLN A 148 2.66 12.56 6.10
N VAL A 149 3.10 11.48 5.46
CA VAL A 149 4.04 11.53 4.33
C VAL A 149 3.37 10.97 3.08
N PRO A 150 2.85 11.82 2.18
CA PRO A 150 2.35 11.36 0.89
C PRO A 150 3.46 10.60 0.16
N MET A 151 3.11 9.47 -0.46
CA MET A 151 4.05 8.78 -1.34
C MET A 151 4.25 9.62 -2.61
N GLN A 152 5.50 10.01 -2.87
CA GLN A 152 5.87 10.88 -3.98
C GLN A 152 6.69 10.14 -5.03
N VAL A 153 6.59 10.61 -6.26
CA VAL A 153 7.44 10.23 -7.38
C VAL A 153 8.42 11.39 -7.63
N GLU A 154 9.63 11.08 -8.10
CA GLU A 154 10.62 12.13 -8.40
C GLU A 154 10.11 13.05 -9.51
N GLN A 155 10.26 14.38 -9.35
CA GLN A 155 9.93 15.34 -10.40
C GLN A 155 10.92 15.18 -11.56
N LYS A 156 10.42 14.75 -12.70
CA LYS A 156 11.14 14.71 -13.99
C LYS A 156 10.17 14.40 -15.12
N ILE A 157 10.69 14.35 -16.33
CA ILE A 157 9.95 13.84 -17.48
C ILE A 157 10.26 12.35 -17.63
N TYR A 158 9.23 11.54 -17.48
CA TYR A 158 9.31 10.09 -17.67
C TYR A 158 8.99 9.76 -19.12
N SER A 159 9.79 8.87 -19.72
CA SER A 159 9.48 8.27 -21.02
C SER A 159 8.70 6.98 -20.80
N ILE A 160 7.55 6.85 -21.44
CA ILE A 160 6.70 5.65 -21.35
C ILE A 160 6.65 5.03 -22.75
N GLY A 161 7.26 3.85 -22.89
CA GLY A 161 7.52 3.21 -24.19
C GLY A 161 8.68 3.84 -24.96
N ASP A 162 8.77 3.53 -26.25
CA ASP A 162 9.82 4.01 -27.15
C ASP A 162 9.49 5.40 -27.71
N VAL A 163 9.73 6.44 -26.90
CA VAL A 163 9.40 7.83 -27.26
C VAL A 163 10.26 8.35 -28.41
N LYS A 164 9.66 9.16 -29.27
CA LYS A 164 10.30 9.85 -30.41
C LYS A 164 10.11 11.37 -30.28
N PRO A 165 10.82 12.21 -31.06
CA PRO A 165 10.61 13.66 -31.02
C PRO A 165 9.15 14.09 -31.22
N GLU A 166 8.37 13.33 -31.99
CA GLU A 166 6.93 13.53 -32.24
C GLU A 166 6.00 12.95 -31.16
N SER A 167 6.53 12.25 -30.15
CA SER A 167 5.71 11.67 -29.09
C SER A 167 5.02 12.74 -28.24
N PRO A 168 3.74 12.55 -27.84
CA PRO A 168 3.01 13.51 -27.02
C PRO A 168 3.68 13.81 -25.68
N LEU A 169 3.55 15.05 -25.20
CA LEU A 169 3.96 15.48 -23.86
C LEU A 169 2.73 15.77 -22.99
N LEU A 170 2.60 15.04 -21.89
CA LEU A 170 1.56 15.21 -20.90
C LEU A 170 2.17 15.74 -19.59
N ILE A 171 1.37 16.46 -18.79
CA ILE A 171 1.77 16.84 -17.43
C ILE A 171 0.82 16.29 -16.37
N THR A 172 1.38 15.89 -15.23
CA THR A 172 0.65 15.47 -14.03
C THR A 172 1.41 15.87 -12.76
N THR A 173 0.87 15.54 -11.59
CA THR A 173 1.52 15.76 -10.29
C THR A 173 2.36 14.59 -9.83
N ASN A 174 3.25 14.83 -8.88
CA ASN A 174 4.12 13.80 -8.29
C ASN A 174 3.48 12.95 -7.18
N PHE A 175 2.18 13.05 -6.96
CA PHE A 175 1.49 12.11 -6.07
C PHE A 175 1.54 10.70 -6.68
N SER A 176 2.06 9.71 -5.96
CA SER A 176 2.33 8.38 -6.52
C SER A 176 1.11 7.73 -7.14
N LEU A 177 -0.06 7.84 -6.50
CA LEU A 177 -1.30 7.27 -7.03
C LEU A 177 -1.71 7.96 -8.34
N THR A 178 -1.63 9.29 -8.40
CA THR A 178 -1.91 10.03 -9.63
C THR A 178 -0.92 9.65 -10.74
N TYR A 179 0.37 9.57 -10.44
CA TYR A 179 1.39 9.16 -11.40
C TYR A 179 1.14 7.74 -11.94
N PHE A 180 0.93 6.74 -11.08
CA PHE A 180 0.75 5.35 -11.51
C PHE A 180 -0.56 5.15 -12.30
N ILE A 181 -1.61 5.88 -11.95
CA ILE A 181 -2.86 5.88 -12.73
C ILE A 181 -2.61 6.45 -14.13
N VAL A 182 -1.98 7.62 -14.24
CA VAL A 182 -1.76 8.25 -15.55
C VAL A 182 -0.75 7.46 -16.39
N SER A 183 0.39 7.06 -15.80
CA SER A 183 1.42 6.30 -16.52
C SER A 183 0.92 4.92 -16.98
N GLY A 184 0.16 4.22 -16.13
CA GLY A 184 -0.48 2.96 -16.51
C GLY A 184 -1.45 3.11 -17.69
N GLU A 185 -2.24 4.19 -17.72
CA GLU A 185 -3.15 4.43 -18.85
C GLU A 185 -2.43 4.90 -20.12
N VAL A 186 -1.32 5.62 -19.99
CA VAL A 186 -0.42 5.90 -21.13
C VAL A 186 0.15 4.59 -21.68
N GLU A 187 0.62 3.68 -20.82
CA GLU A 187 1.11 2.36 -21.24
C GLU A 187 0.01 1.52 -21.92
N ASN A 188 -1.19 1.48 -21.33
CA ASN A 188 -2.37 0.81 -21.90
C ASN A 188 -2.79 1.37 -23.27
N SER A 189 -2.52 2.65 -23.53
CA SER A 189 -2.77 3.28 -24.82
C SER A 189 -1.93 2.67 -25.94
N ARG A 190 -0.75 2.09 -25.62
CA ARG A 190 0.28 1.67 -26.58
C ARG A 190 0.78 2.81 -27.49
N VAL A 191 0.58 4.06 -27.09
CA VAL A 191 1.14 5.25 -27.74
C VAL A 191 2.33 5.73 -26.89
N PRO A 192 3.58 5.64 -27.40
CA PRO A 192 4.73 6.13 -26.66
C PRO A 192 4.60 7.63 -26.38
N ALA A 193 4.72 8.02 -25.11
CA ALA A 193 4.53 9.40 -24.68
C ALA A 193 5.46 9.78 -23.53
N ARG A 194 5.64 11.08 -23.36
CA ARG A 194 6.38 11.68 -22.26
C ARG A 194 5.42 12.18 -21.20
N LEU A 195 5.71 11.87 -19.94
CA LEU A 195 4.93 12.31 -18.79
C LEU A 195 5.79 13.22 -17.90
N ALA A 196 5.55 14.52 -17.99
CA ALA A 196 6.10 15.52 -17.10
C ALA A 196 5.43 15.41 -15.73
N VAL A 197 6.16 14.92 -14.74
CA VAL A 197 5.67 14.76 -13.37
C VAL A 197 6.20 15.92 -12.57
N MET A 198 5.33 16.88 -12.24
CA MET A 198 5.71 18.08 -11.50
C MET A 198 5.58 17.84 -9.99
N ASP A 199 6.55 18.31 -9.21
CA ASP A 199 6.48 18.31 -7.76
C ASP A 199 5.36 19.25 -7.30
N SER A 200 4.40 18.66 -6.61
CA SER A 200 3.34 19.38 -5.92
C SER A 200 3.15 18.82 -4.52
N GLU A 201 4.26 18.52 -3.84
CA GLU A 201 4.31 18.04 -2.45
C GLU A 201 3.52 16.72 -2.26
N GLY A 202 3.43 15.90 -3.31
CA GLY A 202 2.70 14.64 -3.28
C GLY A 202 1.20 14.79 -3.24
N LEU A 203 0.66 15.95 -3.65
CA LEU A 203 -0.76 16.20 -3.74
C LEU A 203 -1.34 15.77 -5.11
N SER A 204 -2.57 15.27 -5.11
CA SER A 204 -3.31 14.97 -6.34
C SER A 204 -3.54 16.23 -7.18
N VAL A 205 -3.85 16.11 -8.48
CA VAL A 205 -4.07 17.24 -9.40
C VAL A 205 -4.99 18.32 -8.81
N LEU A 206 -6.19 17.93 -8.37
CA LEU A 206 -7.18 18.88 -7.84
C LEU A 206 -6.77 19.45 -6.48
N THR A 207 -6.19 18.63 -5.60
CA THR A 207 -5.70 19.09 -4.30
C THR A 207 -4.56 20.09 -4.46
N ALA A 208 -3.61 19.80 -5.34
CA ALA A 208 -2.46 20.64 -5.65
C ALA A 208 -2.90 21.96 -6.31
N TRP A 209 -3.87 21.91 -7.23
CA TRP A 209 -4.45 23.11 -7.82
C TRP A 209 -5.12 24.00 -6.77
N ALA A 210 -5.99 23.42 -5.93
CA ALA A 210 -6.68 24.15 -4.86
C ALA A 210 -5.70 24.75 -3.83
N ALA A 211 -4.59 24.07 -3.55
CA ALA A 211 -3.53 24.53 -2.64
C ALA A 211 -2.53 25.52 -3.28
N GLY A 212 -2.70 25.92 -4.55
CA GLY A 212 -1.76 26.79 -5.25
C GLY A 212 -0.39 26.15 -5.52
N LYS A 213 -0.31 24.83 -5.48
CA LYS A 213 0.89 24.04 -5.77
C LYS A 213 0.94 23.57 -7.23
N PHE A 214 -0.20 23.52 -7.92
CA PHE A 214 -0.30 23.22 -9.36
C PHE A 214 -0.88 24.42 -10.11
N THR A 215 -0.03 25.40 -10.42
CA THR A 215 -0.41 26.67 -11.05
C THR A 215 0.24 26.83 -12.42
N ALA A 216 -0.33 27.70 -13.27
CA ALA A 216 0.23 27.97 -14.60
C ALA A 216 1.71 28.42 -14.55
N GLY A 217 2.08 29.23 -13.53
CA GLY A 217 3.46 29.66 -13.31
C GLY A 217 4.41 28.50 -13.03
N LYS A 218 4.04 27.62 -12.09
CA LYS A 218 4.87 26.46 -11.72
C LYS A 218 4.99 25.45 -12.86
N ILE A 219 3.89 25.21 -13.58
CA ILE A 219 3.88 24.34 -14.77
C ILE A 219 4.83 24.88 -15.84
N ALA A 220 4.71 26.16 -16.18
CA ALA A 220 5.56 26.78 -17.19
C ALA A 220 7.04 26.78 -16.80
N GLN A 221 7.33 27.05 -15.52
CA GLN A 221 8.68 27.00 -14.98
C GLN A 221 9.28 25.59 -15.11
N PHE A 222 8.55 24.57 -14.67
CA PHE A 222 9.00 23.18 -14.76
C PHE A 222 9.28 22.75 -16.21
N ILE A 223 8.39 23.06 -17.15
CA ILE A 223 8.60 22.70 -18.56
C ILE A 223 9.85 23.38 -19.13
N LYS A 224 10.08 24.67 -18.84
CA LYS A 224 11.28 25.39 -19.27
C LYS A 224 12.56 24.82 -18.65
N GLU A 225 12.57 24.62 -17.33
CA GLU A 225 13.73 24.11 -16.59
C GLU A 225 14.06 22.65 -16.93
N SER A 226 13.07 21.86 -17.35
CA SER A 226 13.27 20.46 -17.75
C SER A 226 14.10 20.29 -19.02
N GLY A 227 14.24 21.34 -19.84
CA GLY A 227 14.97 21.30 -21.11
C GLY A 227 14.26 20.54 -22.25
N ILE A 228 13.01 20.11 -22.04
CA ILE A 228 12.26 19.26 -22.99
C ILE A 228 12.08 19.86 -24.38
N GLU A 229 12.15 21.19 -24.50
CA GLU A 229 12.06 21.90 -25.77
C GLU A 229 13.10 21.43 -26.79
N ASN A 230 14.23 20.89 -26.35
CA ASN A 230 15.29 20.37 -27.22
C ASN A 230 15.02 18.95 -27.73
N ASP A 231 14.09 18.23 -27.10
CA ASP A 231 13.84 16.80 -27.37
C ASP A 231 12.51 16.54 -28.09
N VAL A 232 11.67 17.56 -28.27
CA VAL A 232 10.37 17.46 -28.95
C VAL A 232 10.36 18.21 -30.27
N SER A 233 9.70 17.65 -31.28
CA SER A 233 9.55 18.27 -32.60
C SER A 233 8.41 19.29 -32.66
N HIS A 234 7.54 19.31 -31.64
CA HIS A 234 6.38 20.18 -31.55
C HIS A 234 6.21 20.68 -30.11
N LYS A 235 5.82 21.95 -29.96
CA LYS A 235 5.56 22.58 -28.67
C LYS A 235 4.08 22.44 -28.32
N GLU A 236 3.67 21.25 -27.89
CA GLU A 236 2.32 21.00 -27.35
C GLU A 236 2.40 20.35 -25.97
N LEU A 237 1.64 20.87 -25.00
CA LEU A 237 1.52 20.29 -23.68
C LEU A 237 0.06 19.88 -23.41
N ILE A 238 -0.14 18.62 -23.06
CA ILE A 238 -1.45 18.07 -22.69
C ILE A 238 -1.61 18.16 -21.16
N ILE A 239 -2.61 18.92 -20.72
CA ILE A 239 -2.93 19.10 -19.30
C ILE A 239 -4.13 18.24 -18.86
N PRO A 240 -4.26 17.89 -17.57
CA PRO A 240 -5.43 17.16 -17.07
C PRO A 240 -6.72 17.97 -17.26
N GLY A 241 -7.82 17.30 -17.64
CA GLY A 241 -9.08 17.97 -17.97
C GLY A 241 -9.73 18.73 -16.81
N TYR A 242 -9.44 18.35 -15.57
CA TYR A 242 -9.95 19.04 -14.38
C TYR A 242 -9.32 20.42 -14.14
N VAL A 243 -8.16 20.69 -14.76
CA VAL A 243 -7.47 21.99 -14.66
C VAL A 243 -7.48 22.73 -16.00
N ALA A 244 -8.47 22.46 -16.85
CA ALA A 244 -8.66 23.14 -18.13
C ALA A 244 -8.64 24.67 -18.04
N ILE A 245 -9.08 25.22 -16.91
CA ILE A 245 -9.06 26.66 -16.62
C ILE A 245 -7.65 27.26 -16.60
N LEU A 246 -6.61 26.44 -16.42
CA LEU A 246 -5.21 26.89 -16.45
C LEU A 246 -4.69 27.05 -17.89
N SER A 247 -5.37 26.53 -18.91
CA SER A 247 -4.83 26.44 -20.29
C SER A 247 -4.33 27.77 -20.83
N GLY A 248 -5.17 28.80 -20.89
CA GLY A 248 -4.79 30.13 -21.39
C GLY A 248 -3.64 30.75 -20.59
N ALA A 249 -3.69 30.66 -19.26
CA ALA A 249 -2.61 31.20 -18.41
C ALA A 249 -1.28 30.44 -18.53
N ILE A 250 -1.31 29.15 -18.91
CA ILE A 250 -0.11 28.37 -19.22
C ILE A 250 0.43 28.80 -20.58
N GLU A 251 -0.45 28.93 -21.59
CA GLU A 251 -0.10 29.36 -22.95
C GLU A 251 0.57 30.74 -22.95
N ASP A 252 0.04 31.70 -22.18
CA ASP A 252 0.64 33.03 -21.99
C ASP A 252 2.06 32.97 -21.39
N LYS A 253 2.37 31.94 -20.59
CA LYS A 253 3.66 31.79 -19.90
C LYS A 253 4.65 30.92 -20.67
N LEU A 254 4.15 30.04 -21.51
CA LEU A 254 4.89 29.16 -22.41
C LEU A 254 4.70 29.65 -23.85
N GLU A 255 5.27 30.81 -24.16
CA GLU A 255 5.15 31.40 -25.50
C GLU A 255 5.55 30.40 -26.60
N GLY A 256 4.68 30.25 -27.61
CA GLY A 256 4.87 29.31 -28.71
C GLY A 256 4.49 27.86 -28.40
N TRP A 257 4.03 27.56 -27.18
CA TRP A 257 3.44 26.27 -26.83
C TRP A 257 1.93 26.28 -26.97
N LYS A 258 1.38 25.26 -27.64
CA LYS A 258 -0.04 24.97 -27.65
C LYS A 258 -0.43 24.19 -26.41
N ILE A 259 -1.45 24.63 -25.68
CA ILE A 259 -1.97 23.89 -24.51
C ILE A 259 -3.23 23.13 -24.89
N THR A 260 -3.15 21.80 -24.83
CA THR A 260 -4.28 20.92 -25.10
C THR A 260 -4.88 20.43 -23.79
N VAL A 261 -6.20 20.53 -23.67
CA VAL A 261 -6.94 19.95 -22.54
C VAL A 261 -7.19 18.46 -22.80
N GLY A 262 -6.59 17.61 -21.97
CA GLY A 262 -6.83 16.17 -21.97
C GLY A 262 -8.14 15.78 -21.28
N PRO A 263 -8.42 14.48 -21.14
CA PRO A 263 -9.59 14.01 -20.42
C PRO A 263 -9.54 14.34 -18.93
N ARG A 264 -10.71 14.39 -18.29
CA ARG A 264 -10.83 14.56 -16.83
C ARG A 264 -10.37 13.32 -16.06
N GLU A 265 -10.72 12.14 -16.57
CA GLU A 265 -10.38 10.86 -15.98
C GLU A 265 -9.29 10.15 -16.78
N ALA A 266 -8.39 9.46 -16.07
CA ALA A 266 -7.24 8.85 -16.71
C ALA A 266 -7.59 7.69 -17.64
N ASN A 267 -8.67 6.96 -17.33
CA ASN A 267 -9.14 5.82 -18.13
C ASN A 267 -9.55 6.20 -19.58
N ALA A 268 -9.73 7.48 -19.87
CA ALA A 268 -10.02 7.99 -21.20
C ALA A 268 -8.75 8.42 -21.96
N LEU A 269 -7.57 8.45 -21.32
CA LEU A 269 -6.29 8.72 -22.01
C LEU A 269 -6.03 7.75 -23.17
N PRO A 270 -6.29 6.43 -23.06
CA PRO A 270 -6.01 5.51 -24.15
C PRO A 270 -6.71 5.87 -25.45
N ALA A 271 -7.99 6.23 -25.39
CA ALA A 271 -8.76 6.65 -26.56
C ALA A 271 -8.28 8.02 -27.08
N PHE A 272 -8.04 8.97 -26.17
CA PHE A 272 -7.58 10.31 -26.50
C PHE A 272 -6.21 10.33 -27.21
N LEU A 273 -5.25 9.53 -26.74
CA LEU A 273 -3.92 9.45 -27.34
C LEU A 273 -3.97 8.77 -28.71
N LYS A 274 -4.73 7.68 -28.85
CA LYS A 274 -4.90 6.98 -30.13
C LYS A 274 -5.55 7.86 -31.19
N SER A 275 -6.55 8.67 -30.84
CA SER A 275 -7.19 9.58 -31.81
C SER A 275 -6.29 10.71 -32.30
N ARG A 276 -5.15 10.93 -31.64
CA ARG A 276 -4.15 11.95 -32.03
C ARG A 276 -2.91 11.37 -32.70
N ALA A 277 -2.65 10.08 -32.53
CA ALA A 277 -1.56 9.38 -33.19
C ALA A 277 -1.94 8.83 -34.58
N ALA A 278 -3.24 8.77 -34.88
CA ALA A 278 -3.81 8.44 -36.19
C ALA A 278 -3.85 9.67 -37.10
#